data_AF-A0A2X3CTV5-F1
#
_entry.id   AF-A0A2X3CTV5-F1
#
_cell.length_a   1.000
_cell.length_b   1.000
_cell.length_c   1.000
_cell.angle_alpha   90.00
_cell.angle_beta   90.00
_cell.angle_gamma   90.00
#
_symmetry.space_group_name_H-M   'P 1'
#
loop_
_entity.id
_entity.type
_entity.pdbx_description
1 polymer ?
#
loop_
_entity_poly.entity_id
_entity_poly.type
_entity_poly.pdbx_seq_one_letter_code
_entity_poly.pdbx_strand_id
1 'polypeptide(L)' 'MTGTISAPLYLLRGLQLIGWRDMPHALDYLFADGVLREGTLVAINAEKMLAVEDNPEVRR' A
#
# COMPACT_ATOMS: atom_id res chain seq x y z
N MET A 1 21.95 -4.64 -9.52
CA MET A 1 21.66 -3.45 -8.69
C MET A 1 20.28 -3.66 -8.09
N THR A 2 20.21 -4.33 -6.93
CA THR A 2 18.96 -4.64 -6.22
C THR A 2 18.53 -3.40 -5.45
N GLY A 3 17.95 -2.44 -6.16
CA GLY A 3 17.25 -1.35 -5.50
C GLY A 3 15.98 -1.95 -4.92
N THR A 4 15.95 -2.22 -3.61
CA THR A 4 14.69 -2.50 -2.91
C THR A 4 13.78 -1.33 -3.20
N ILE A 5 12.79 -1.53 -4.07
CA ILE A 5 11.81 -0.50 -4.40
C ILE A 5 11.00 -0.28 -3.12
N SER A 6 11.45 0.69 -2.34
CA SER A 6 10.98 0.96 -0.99
C SER A 6 9.64 1.64 -1.09
N ALA A 7 8.57 0.86 -1.02
CA ALA A 7 7.23 1.38 -0.90
C ALA A 7 6.99 1.86 0.56
N PRO A 8 6.46 3.08 0.77
CA PRO A 8 6.16 3.58 2.10
C PRO A 8 5.17 2.70 2.86
N LEU A 9 5.41 2.55 4.16
CA LEU A 9 4.50 1.89 5.09
C LEU A 9 3.64 2.91 5.81
N TYR A 10 2.33 2.68 5.83
CA TYR A 10 1.35 3.47 6.54
C TYR A 10 0.72 2.61 7.63
N LEU A 11 0.67 3.10 8.86
CA LEU A 11 -0.11 2.49 9.92
C LEU A 11 -1.49 3.14 9.93
N LEU A 12 -2.51 2.38 9.55
CA LEU A 12 -3.88 2.85 9.49
C LEU A 12 -4.78 1.94 10.32
N ARG A 13 -5.33 2.45 11.42
CA ARG A 13 -6.19 1.69 12.35
C ARG A 13 -5.57 0.35 12.81
N GLY A 14 -4.26 0.32 13.02
CA GLY A 14 -3.52 -0.88 13.42
C GLY A 14 -3.13 -1.82 12.26
N LEU A 15 -3.54 -1.53 11.03
CA LEU A 15 -3.12 -2.26 9.84
C LEU A 15 -1.91 -1.58 9.20
N GLN A 16 -0.88 -2.37 8.89
CA GLN A 16 0.25 -1.91 8.09
C GLN A 16 -0.10 -2.04 6.61
N LEU A 17 -0.12 -0.91 5.92
CA LEU A 17 -0.44 -0.80 4.50
C LEU A 17 0.78 -0.34 3.73
N ILE A 18 0.97 -0.90 2.55
CA ILE A 18 1.99 -0.47 1.60
C ILE A 18 1.34 0.50 0.63
N GLY A 19 1.89 1.71 0.49
CA GLY A 19 1.42 2.67 -0.51
C GLY A 19 2.27 2.66 -1.76
N TRP A 20 1.61 2.73 -2.92
CA TRP A 20 2.26 2.90 -4.21
C TRP A 20 1.98 4.30 -4.74
N ARG A 21 2.92 4.84 -5.51
CA ARG A 21 2.82 6.19 -6.06
C ARG A 21 1.96 6.18 -7.33
N ASP A 22 2.08 5.11 -8.09
CA ASP A 22 1.38 4.83 -9.34
C ASP A 22 1.38 3.31 -9.59
N MET A 23 0.74 2.90 -10.69
CA MET A 23 0.67 1.49 -11.09
C MET A 23 2.04 0.89 -11.44
N PRO A 24 2.95 1.57 -12.16
CA PRO A 24 4.31 1.06 -12.36
C PRO A 24 5.03 0.73 -11.04
N HIS A 25 4.97 1.61 -10.04
CA HIS A 25 5.57 1.37 -8.73
C HIS A 25 4.97 0.14 -8.03
N ALA A 26 3.67 -0.11 -8.19
CA ALA A 26 3.02 -1.30 -7.66
C ALA A 26 3.51 -2.58 -8.36
N LEU A 27 3.60 -2.56 -9.70
CA LEU A 27 4.08 -3.70 -10.48
C LEU A 27 5.54 -4.03 -10.17
N ASP A 28 6.37 -3.01 -10.12
CA ASP A 28 7.78 -3.10 -9.72
C ASP A 28 7.95 -3.76 -8.33
N TYR A 29 7.08 -3.40 -7.38
CA TYR A 29 7.09 -4.00 -6.04
C TYR A 29 6.61 -5.46 -6.04
N LEU A 30 5.55 -5.76 -6.78
CA LEU A 30 4.96 -7.10 -6.87
C LEU A 30 5.84 -8.07 -7.67
N PHE A 31 6.57 -7.58 -8.66
CA PHE A 31 7.44 -8.34 -9.56
C PHE A 31 8.92 -8.01 -9.34
N ALA A 32 9.30 -7.87 -8.07
CA ALA A 32 10.67 -7.55 -7.70
C ALA A 32 11.63 -8.66 -8.13
N ASP A 33 12.78 -8.28 -8.69
CA ASP A 33 13.85 -9.20 -9.10
C ASP A 33 13.42 -10.26 -10.12
N GLY A 34 12.38 -9.96 -10.93
CA GLY A 34 11.86 -10.88 -11.95
C GLY A 34 11.01 -12.03 -11.39
N VAL A 35 10.68 -11.99 -10.10
CA VAL A 35 9.86 -12.98 -9.42
C VAL A 35 8.59 -12.31 -8.91
N LEU A 36 7.44 -12.88 -9.24
CA LEU A 36 6.17 -12.43 -8.66
C LEU A 36 6.12 -12.84 -7.19
N ARG A 37 5.86 -11.88 -6.31
CA ARG A 37 5.59 -12.16 -4.90
C ARG A 37 4.37 -13.09 -4.78
N GLU A 38 4.53 -14.17 -4.03
CA GLU A 38 3.46 -15.15 -3.81
C GLU A 38 2.52 -14.72 -2.68
N GLY A 39 1.25 -15.12 -2.77
CA GLY A 39 0.22 -14.88 -1.76
C GLY A 39 -1.01 -14.15 -2.30
N THR A 40 -1.81 -13.59 -1.40
CA THR A 40 -3.02 -12.83 -1.75
C THR A 40 -2.77 -11.35 -1.57
N LEU A 41 -2.91 -10.60 -2.67
CA LEU A 41 -2.93 -9.14 -2.61
C LEU A 41 -4.30 -8.68 -2.11
N VAL A 42 -4.34 -8.09 -0.91
CA VAL A 42 -5.50 -7.37 -0.39
C VAL A 42 -5.20 -5.88 -0.48
N ALA A 43 -5.95 -5.17 -1.32
CA ALA A 43 -5.80 -3.73 -1.51
C ALA A 43 -6.99 -2.98 -0.89
N ILE A 44 -6.71 -1.83 -0.30
CA ILE A 44 -7.72 -0.90 0.22
C ILE A 44 -7.69 0.35 -0.66
N ASN A 45 -8.86 0.86 -1.03
CA ASN A 45 -8.94 2.13 -1.73
C ASN A 45 -8.43 3.26 -0.81
N ALA A 46 -7.30 3.87 -1.16
CA ALA A 46 -6.62 4.86 -0.34
C ALA A 46 -7.46 6.13 -0.11
N GLU A 47 -8.16 6.61 -1.14
CA GLU A 47 -9.02 7.78 -1.05
C GLU A 47 -10.15 7.57 -0.04
N LYS A 48 -10.82 6.40 -0.08
CA LYS A 48 -11.87 6.06 0.88
C LYS A 48 -11.33 6.05 2.31
N MET A 49 -10.13 5.52 2.50
CA MET A 49 -9.52 5.49 3.83
C MET A 49 -9.16 6.88 4.34
N LEU A 50 -8.57 7.74 3.50
CA LEU A 50 -8.28 9.13 3.86
C LEU A 50 -9.56 9.91 4.19
N ALA A 51 -10.62 9.70 3.42
CA ALA A 51 -11.91 10.33 3.68
C ALA A 51 -12.54 9.87 5.01
N VAL A 52 -12.40 8.59 5.36
CA VAL A 52 -12.86 8.05 6.65
C VAL A 52 -12.06 8.62 7.82
N GLU A 53 -10.74 8.77 7.69
CA GLU A 53 -9.92 9.38 8.75
C GLU A 53 -10.22 10.87 8.99
N ASP A 54 -10.78 11.55 8.00
CA ASP A 54 -11.24 12.94 8.15
C ASP A 54 -12.68 13.06 8.67
N ASN A 55 -13.42 11.96 8.72
CA ASN A 55 -14.78 11.97 9.23
C ASN A 55 -14.80 12.01 10.78
N PRO A 56 -15.32 13.09 11.41
CA PRO A 56 -15.35 13.22 12.86
C PRO A 56 -16.23 12.18 13.57
N GLU A 57 -17.19 11.56 12.89
CA GLU A 57 -18.02 10.49 13.44
C GLU A 57 -17.26 9.15 13.53
N VAL A 58 -16.21 8.98 12.71
CA VAL A 58 -15.41 7.75 12.62
C VAL A 58 -14.04 7.89 13.30
N ARG A 59 -13.55 9.11 13.56
CA ARG A 59 -12.24 9.37 14.19
C ARG A 59 -12.10 8.88 15.65
N ARG A 60 -13.17 8.34 16.26
CA ARG A 60 -13.11 7.73 17.60
C ARG A 60 -12.33 6.42 17.63
#